data_AF-A0A3N5HRZ2-F1
#
_entry.id   AF-A0A3N5HRZ2-F1
#
_cell.length_a   1.000
_cell.length_b   1.000
_cell.length_c   1.000
_cell.angle_alpha   90.00
_cell.angle_beta   90.00
_cell.angle_gamma   90.00
#
_symmetry.space_group_name_H-M   'P 1'
#
loop_
_entity.id
_entity.type
_entity.pdbx_description
1 polymer ?
#
loop_
_entity_poly.entity_id
_entity_poly.type
_entity_poly.pdbx_seq_one_letter_code
_entity_poly.pdbx_strand_id
1 'polypeptide(L)' 'AREAGLGEAWHLTTFEDTVARLLKRLTAGDLVLVKGSRGMRMERVVDALVARLAR' A
#
# COMPACT_ATOMS: atom_id res chain seq x y z
N ALA A 1 5.74 -0.19 -15.88
CA ALA A 1 6.13 0.41 -14.59
C ALA A 1 7.55 0.98 -14.65
N ARG A 2 8.58 0.14 -14.82
CA ARG A 2 9.97 0.62 -14.95
C ARG A 2 10.19 1.56 -16.14
N GLU A 3 9.64 1.21 -17.30
CA GLU A 3 9.66 2.08 -18.50
C GLU A 3 8.96 3.44 -18.28
N ALA A 4 8.04 3.53 -17.32
CA ALA A 4 7.38 4.77 -16.92
C ALA A 4 8.15 5.53 -15.82
N GLY A 5 9.39 5.12 -15.51
CA GLY A 5 10.26 5.77 -14.53
C GLY A 5 10.08 5.33 -13.07
N LEU A 6 9.26 4.32 -12.79
CA LEU A 6 9.13 3.79 -11.42
C LEU A 6 10.39 2.99 -11.03
N GLY A 7 11.13 3.49 -10.03
CA GLY A 7 12.34 2.84 -9.52
C GLY A 7 12.08 1.46 -8.89
N GLU A 8 10.92 1.28 -8.25
CA GLU A 8 10.51 -0.01 -7.69
C GLU A 8 9.03 -0.28 -7.98
N ALA A 9 8.69 -1.53 -8.26
CA ALA A 9 7.32 -1.98 -8.49
C ALA A 9 7.17 -3.44 -8.04
N TRP A 10 6.05 -3.76 -7.41
CA TRP A 10 5.71 -5.11 -6.97
C TRP A 10 4.33 -5.50 -7.45
N HIS A 11 4.19 -6.76 -7.86
CA HIS A 11 2.90 -7.39 -8.11
C HIS A 11 2.53 -8.23 -6.88
N LEU A 12 1.37 -7.94 -6.29
CA LEU A 12 0.82 -8.62 -5.13
C LEU A 12 -0.61 -9.01 -5.46
N THR A 13 -1.00 -10.23 -5.13
CA THR A 13 -2.31 -10.79 -5.51
C THR A 13 -3.31 -10.77 -4.36
N THR A 14 -2.86 -10.47 -3.14
CA THR A 14 -3.71 -10.43 -1.95
C THR A 14 -3.63 -9.08 -1.25
N PHE A 15 -4.69 -8.80 -0.50
CA PHE A 15 -4.79 -7.63 0.35
C PHE A 15 -3.75 -7.70 1.48
N GLU A 16 -3.62 -8.87 2.09
CA GLU A 16 -2.77 -9.14 3.23
C GLU A 16 -1.28 -8.96 2.87
N ASP A 17 -0.86 -9.45 1.69
CA ASP A 17 0.51 -9.26 1.22
C ASP A 17 0.81 -7.79 0.93
N THR A 18 -0.18 -7.04 0.43
CA THR A 18 -0.06 -5.59 0.21
C THR A 18 0.20 -4.86 1.52
N VAL A 19 -0.61 -5.11 2.54
CA VAL A 19 -0.43 -4.49 3.87
C VAL A 19 0.90 -4.91 4.49
N ALA A 20 1.22 -6.20 4.48
CA ALA A 20 2.46 -6.72 5.06
C ALA A 20 3.71 -6.14 4.38
N ARG A 21 3.69 -5.96 3.06
CA ARG A 21 4.79 -5.32 2.33
C ARG A 21 4.94 -3.85 2.71
N LEU A 22 3.84 -3.09 2.75
CA LEU A 22 3.86 -1.67 3.07
C LEU A 22 4.39 -1.43 4.49
N LEU A 23 3.90 -2.19 5.49
CA LEU A 23 4.37 -2.08 6.87
C LEU A 23 5.88 -2.32 7.05
N LYS A 24 6.50 -3.13 6.17
CA LYS A 24 7.94 -3.39 6.21
C LYS A 24 8.79 -2.28 5.61
N ARG A 25 8.19 -1.35 4.83
CA ARG A 25 8.94 -0.30 4.12
C ARG A 25 8.62 1.11 4.59
N LEU A 26 7.38 1.36 5.00
CA LEU A 26 6.95 2.69 5.39
C LEU A 26 7.65 3.14 6.66
N THR A 27 8.05 4.40 6.66
CA THR A 27 8.69 5.11 7.76
C THR A 27 7.92 6.40 8.06
N ALA A 28 8.21 7.02 9.20
CA ALA A 28 7.58 8.29 9.57
C ALA A 28 7.92 9.38 8.53
N GLY A 29 6.90 10.06 8.03
CA GLY A 29 7.03 11.10 7.00
C GLY A 29 6.70 10.63 5.58
N ASP A 30 6.55 9.32 5.34
CA ASP A 30 6.15 8.82 4.03
C ASP A 30 4.70 9.19 3.68
N LEU A 31 4.48 9.57 2.42
CA LEU A 31 3.16 9.79 1.85
C LEU A 31 2.73 8.58 1.01
N VAL A 32 1.54 8.02 1.31
CA VAL A 32 0.99 6.86 0.61
C VAL A 32 -0.30 7.22 -0.10
N LEU A 33 -0.33 7.08 -1.43
CA LEU A 33 -1.55 7.13 -2.22
C LEU A 33 -2.10 5.73 -2.43
N VAL A 34 -3.34 5.50 -1.98
CA VAL A 34 -4.06 4.27 -2.26
C VAL A 34 -5.10 4.53 -3.36
N LYS A 35 -5.03 3.76 -4.44
CA LYS A 35 -5.98 3.86 -5.55
C LYS A 35 -6.49 2.49 -5.97
N GLY A 36 -7.79 2.40 -6.23
CA GLY A 36 -8.44 1.28 -6.90
C GLY A 36 -9.83 1.67 -7.39
N SER A 37 -10.49 0.75 -8.07
CA SER A 37 -11.91 0.87 -8.41
C SER A 37 -12.77 0.56 -7.18
N ARG A 38 -13.99 1.10 -7.11
CA ARG A 38 -14.89 0.95 -5.93
C ARG A 38 -15.07 -0.52 -5.50
N GLY A 39 -15.29 -1.43 -6.45
CA GLY A 39 -15.50 -2.85 -6.15
C GLY A 39 -14.29 -3.56 -5.51
N MET A 40 -13.09 -2.99 -5.59
CA MET A 40 -11.88 -3.58 -4.99
C MET A 40 -11.79 -3.34 -3.48
N ARG A 41 -12.55 -2.37 -2.95
CA ARG A 41 -12.55 -1.98 -1.53
C ARG A 41 -11.15 -1.64 -1.00
N MET A 42 -10.40 -0.85 -1.76
CA MET A 42 -9.01 -0.51 -1.44
C MET A 42 -8.86 0.35 -0.19
N GLU A 43 -9.94 1.00 0.27
CA GLU A 43 -10.01 1.71 1.56
C GLU A 43 -9.57 0.83 2.74
N ARG A 44 -9.79 -0.48 2.65
CA ARG A 44 -9.32 -1.44 3.66
C ARG A 44 -7.80 -1.38 3.88
N VAL A 45 -7.03 -0.99 2.87
CA VAL A 45 -5.55 -0.90 2.99
C VAL A 45 -5.21 0.28 3.89
N VAL A 46 -5.92 1.40 3.70
CA VAL A 46 -5.77 2.60 4.54
C VAL A 46 -6.14 2.26 5.97
N ASP A 47 -7.30 1.63 6.20
CA ASP A 47 -7.76 1.24 7.54
C ASP A 47 -6.73 0.36 8.26
N ALA A 48 -6.19 -0.65 7.55
CA ALA A 48 -5.22 -1.57 8.12
C ALA A 48 -3.88 -0.93 8.47
N LEU A 49 -3.43 0.06 7.68
CA LEU A 49 -2.22 0.83 7.94
C LEU A 49 -2.42 1.79 9.11
N VAL A 50 -3.51 2.57 9.12
CA VAL A 50 -3.83 3.49 10.22
C VAL A 50 -3.92 2.73 11.55
N ALA A 51 -4.64 1.61 11.60
CA ALA A 51 -4.78 0.81 12.81
C ALA A 51 -3.46 0.24 13.35
N ARG A 52 -2.40 0.15 12.52
CA ARG A 52 -1.11 -0.45 12.89
C ARG A 52 -0.01 0.58 13.13
N LEU A 53 -0.03 1.69 12.40
CA LEU A 53 1.00 2.73 12.42
C LEU A 53 0.64 3.92 13.31
N ALA A 54 -0.64 4.15 13.61
CA ALA A 54 -1.08 5.22 14.52
C ALA A 54 -1.03 4.81 16.01
N ARG A 55 -0.32 3.73 16.33
CA ARG A 55 -0.07 3.28 17.71
C ARG A 55 1.25 3.80 18.22
#